data_AF-A0A6I5R154-F1
#
_entry.id   AF-A0A6I5R154-F1
#
_cell.length_a   1.000
_cell.length_b   1.000
_cell.length_c   1.000
_cell.angle_alpha   90.00
_cell.angle_beta   90.00
_cell.angle_gamma   90.00
#
_symmetry.space_group_name_H-M   'P 1'
#
loop_
_entity.id
_entity.type
_entity.pdbx_description
1 polymer ?
#
loop_
_entity_poly.entity_id
_entity_poly.type
_entity_poly.pdbx_seq_one_letter_code
_entity_poly.pdbx_strand_id
1 'polypeptide(L)' 'MNFSNPNFPQIIWSFTYRGWQLEVEQSEEDGQVLYAVWANHDAGCAVAVPCAFTREDAIKRAKKYVDARLQIPIEI' A
#
# COMPACT_ATOMS: atom_id res chain seq x y z
N MET A 1 17.80 21.14 11.43
CA MET A 1 17.31 19.86 10.87
C MET A 1 17.61 18.77 11.88
N ASN A 2 16.59 18.23 12.53
CA ASN A 2 16.73 17.20 13.56
C ASN A 2 16.62 15.84 12.85
N PHE A 3 17.71 15.07 12.79
CA PHE A 3 17.81 13.77 12.08
C PHE A 3 17.40 12.58 12.97
N SER A 4 16.61 12.79 14.02
CA SER A 4 16.55 11.86 15.15
C SER A 4 15.46 10.78 15.04
N ASN A 5 14.75 10.65 13.92
CA ASN A 5 13.92 9.48 13.68
C ASN A 5 13.82 9.21 12.17
N PRO A 6 14.59 8.27 11.60
CA PRO A 6 14.32 7.80 10.25
C PRO A 6 12.87 7.31 10.20
N ASN A 7 12.06 7.94 9.35
CA ASN A 7 10.66 7.56 9.15
C ASN A 7 10.64 6.28 8.32
N PHE A 8 11.02 5.17 8.96
CA PHE A 8 10.99 3.87 8.34
C PHE A 8 9.54 3.47 8.12
N PRO A 9 9.20 2.89 6.95
CA PRO A 9 7.86 2.38 6.69
C PRO A 9 7.41 1.47 7.83
N GLN A 10 6.38 1.88 8.56
CA GLN A 10 5.77 1.06 9.60
C GLN A 10 4.81 0.09 8.89
N ILE A 11 5.36 -0.99 8.31
CA ILE A 11 4.54 -2.02 7.67
C ILE A 11 3.79 -2.76 8.78
N ILE A 12 2.48 -2.50 8.87
CA ILE A 12 1.61 -3.07 9.90
C ILE A 12 0.98 -4.39 9.46
N TRP A 13 0.95 -4.64 8.15
CA TRP A 13 0.24 -5.79 7.59
C TRP A 13 0.76 -6.11 6.19
N SER A 14 0.88 -7.39 5.86
CA SER A 14 1.24 -7.83 4.52
C SER A 14 0.42 -9.04 4.11
N PHE A 15 0.08 -9.14 2.81
CA PHE A 15 -0.69 -10.25 2.28
C PHE A 15 -0.47 -10.40 0.77
N THR A 16 -0.60 -11.63 0.28
CA THR A 16 -0.50 -11.91 -1.16
C THR A 16 -1.86 -11.76 -1.84
N TYR A 17 -1.89 -11.09 -3.00
CA TYR A 17 -3.07 -10.99 -3.87
C TYR A 17 -2.67 -11.19 -5.33
N ARG A 18 -3.17 -12.26 -5.96
CA ARG A 18 -2.90 -12.60 -7.38
C ARG A 18 -1.41 -12.65 -7.73
N GLY A 19 -0.58 -13.18 -6.83
CA GLY A 19 0.87 -13.29 -7.01
C GLY A 19 1.66 -12.02 -6.64
N TRP A 20 0.98 -10.94 -6.25
CA TRP A 20 1.62 -9.73 -5.74
C TRP A 20 1.63 -9.74 -4.22
N GLN A 21 2.78 -9.44 -3.62
CA GLN A 21 2.89 -9.19 -2.19
C GLN A 21 2.52 -7.74 -1.92
N LEU A 22 1.40 -7.52 -1.22
CA LEU A 22 0.94 -6.19 -0.82
C LEU A 22 1.35 -5.94 0.64
N GLU A 23 2.04 -4.83 0.86
CA GLU A 23 2.51 -4.38 2.18
C GLU A 23 1.84 -3.07 2.53
N VAL A 24 1.06 -3.09 3.61
CA VAL A 24 0.33 -1.93 4.12
C VAL A 24 1.18 -1.26 5.17
N GLU A 25 1.52 -0.01 4.88
CA GLU A 25 2.20 0.90 5.77
C GLU A 25 1.18 1.78 6.49
N GLN A 26 1.40 2.04 7.77
CA GLN A 26 0.63 3.02 8.53
C GLN A 26 1.55 4.16 8.97
N SER A 27 1.18 5.39 8.67
CA SER A 27 1.86 6.59 9.18
C SER A 27 0.88 7.47 9.95
N GLU A 28 1.43 8.38 10.75
CA GLU A 28 0.68 9.48 11.33
C GLU A 28 1.27 10.79 10.82
N GLU A 29 0.46 11.60 10.16
CA GLU A 29 0.82 12.94 9.69
C GLU A 29 -0.19 13.95 10.25
N ASP A 30 0.30 14.98 10.93
CA ASP A 30 -0.53 16.03 11.57
C ASP A 30 -1.66 15.49 12.49
N GLY A 31 -1.40 14.37 13.18
CA GLY A 31 -2.38 13.71 14.06
C GLY A 31 -3.43 12.88 13.33
N GLN A 32 -3.28 12.70 12.02
CA GLN A 32 -4.14 11.87 11.19
C GLN A 32 -3.42 10.57 10.79
N VAL A 33 -4.07 9.44 11.02
CA VAL A 33 -3.57 8.13 10.57
C VAL A 33 -3.79 7.99 9.07
N LEU A 34 -2.72 7.67 8.36
CA LEU A 34 -2.71 7.43 6.92
C LEU A 34 -2.18 6.03 6.63
N TYR A 35 -2.62 5.49 5.49
CA TYR A 35 -2.24 4.17 5.01
C TYR A 35 -1.67 4.28 3.60
N ALA A 36 -0.49 3.71 3.39
CA ALA A 36 0.09 3.49 2.07
C ALA A 36 0.17 1.99 1.79
N VAL A 37 0.24 1.62 0.50
CA VAL A 37 0.40 0.22 0.10
C VAL A 37 1.47 0.10 -0.95
N TRP A 38 2.45 -0.74 -0.66
CA TRP A 38 3.48 -1.18 -1.59
C TRP A 38 3.05 -2.49 -2.23
N ALA A 39 3.24 -2.59 -3.54
CA ALA A 39 2.97 -3.79 -4.32
C ALA A 39 4.29 -4.32 -4.86
N ASN A 40 4.72 -5.44 -4.29
CA ASN A 40 5.95 -6.15 -4.61
C ASN A 40 5.61 -7.36 -5.49
N HIS A 41 6.34 -7.50 -6.59
CA HIS A 41 6.27 -8.63 -7.52
C HIS A 41 7.69 -9.06 -7.86
N ASP A 42 7.88 -10.25 -8.41
CA ASP A 42 9.20 -10.77 -8.80
C ASP A 42 9.97 -9.84 -9.76
N ALA A 43 9.23 -9.00 -10.50
CA ALA A 43 9.78 -8.04 -11.45
C ALA A 43 10.13 -6.67 -10.82
N GLY A 44 9.77 -6.42 -9.56
CA GLY A 44 10.07 -5.17 -8.85
C GLY A 44 9.01 -4.73 -7.83
N CYS A 45 9.27 -3.59 -7.21
CA CYS A 45 8.42 -2.98 -6.18
C CYS A 45 7.83 -1.66 -6.69
N ALA A 46 6.56 -1.40 -6.39
CA ALA A 46 5.92 -0.14 -6.75
C ALA A 46 4.86 0.28 -5.74
N VAL A 47 4.68 1.59 -5.55
CA VAL A 47 3.64 2.14 -4.66
C VAL A 47 2.28 1.99 -5.34
N ALA A 48 1.43 1.12 -4.79
CA ALA A 48 0.07 0.89 -5.26
C ALA A 48 -0.91 1.95 -4.78
N VAL A 49 -0.75 2.36 -3.53
CA VAL A 49 -1.57 3.41 -2.91
C VAL A 49 -0.62 4.33 -2.14
N PRO A 50 -0.45 5.59 -2.57
CA PRO A 50 0.45 6.51 -1.86
C PRO A 50 -0.14 7.01 -0.54
N CYS A 51 -1.47 7.09 -0.44
CA CYS A 51 -2.18 7.58 0.74
C CYS A 51 -3.66 7.19 0.71
N ALA A 52 -4.18 6.74 1.86
CA ALA A 52 -5.59 6.50 2.15
C ALA A 52 -5.86 6.75 3.65
N PHE A 53 -7.06 7.21 3.98
CA PHE A 53 -7.45 7.53 5.36
C PHE A 53 -7.90 6.31 6.17
N THR A 54 -8.21 5.21 5.50
CA THR A 54 -8.60 3.97 6.16
C THR A 54 -7.87 2.79 5.54
N ARG A 55 -7.59 1.79 6.38
CA ARG A 55 -6.97 0.52 5.95
C ARG A 55 -7.78 -0.19 4.87
N GLU A 56 -9.11 -0.16 4.98
CA GLU A 56 -10.01 -0.81 4.03
C GLU A 56 -9.96 -0.13 2.65
N ASP A 57 -9.94 1.21 2.60
CA ASP A 57 -9.78 1.95 1.35
C ASP A 57 -8.42 1.66 0.70
N ALA A 58 -7.35 1.66 1.50
CA ALA A 58 -6.01 1.30 1.06
C ALA A 58 -5.99 -0.09 0.40
N ILE A 59 -6.54 -1.11 1.07
CA ILE A 59 -6.60 -2.48 0.54
C ILE A 59 -7.45 -2.55 -0.74
N LYS A 60 -8.62 -1.90 -0.75
CA LYS A 60 -9.51 -1.90 -1.92
C LYS A 60 -8.81 -1.29 -3.14
N ARG A 61 -8.13 -0.15 -2.97
CA ARG A 61 -7.39 0.52 -4.05
C ARG A 61 -6.16 -0.27 -4.49
N ALA A 62 -5.46 -0.92 -3.56
CA ALA A 62 -4.33 -1.77 -3.89
C ALA A 62 -4.73 -3.00 -4.73
N LYS A 63 -5.87 -3.63 -4.41
CA LYS A 63 -6.42 -4.71 -5.25
C LYS A 63 -6.74 -4.21 -6.66
N LYS A 64 -7.42 -3.07 -6.79
CA LYS A 64 -7.71 -2.44 -8.09
C LYS A 64 -6.43 -2.16 -8.90
N TYR A 65 -5.37 -1.71 -8.24
CA TYR A 65 -4.08 -1.47 -8.86
C TYR A 65 -3.46 -2.76 -9.44
N VAL A 66 -3.56 -3.88 -8.72
CA VAL A 66 -3.11 -5.19 -9.21
C VAL A 66 -3.99 -5.67 -10.35
N ASP A 67 -5.31 -5.56 -10.20
CA ASP A 67 -6.28 -5.97 -11.23
C ASP A 67 -6.05 -5.21 -12.55
N ALA A 68 -5.81 -3.89 -12.48
CA ALA A 68 -5.49 -3.06 -13.64
C ALA A 68 -4.18 -3.48 -14.32
N ARG A 69 -3.15 -3.88 -13.56
CA ARG A 69 -1.88 -4.39 -14.10
C ARG A 69 -2.01 -5.73 -14.80
N LEU A 70 -2.90 -6.57 -14.28
CA LEU A 70 -3.19 -7.87 -14.88
C LEU A 70 -4.22 -7.75 -16.03
N GLN A 71 -4.69 -6.54 -16.34
CA GLN A 71 -5.76 -6.27 -17.31
C GLN A 71 -7.05 -7.05 -17.03
N ILE A 72 -7.29 -7.39 -15.76
CA ILE A 72 -8.48 -8.13 -15.36
C ILE A 72 -9.59 -7.10 -15.15
N PRO A 73 -10.71 -7.18 -15.88
CA PRO A 73 -11.84 -6.27 -15.66
C PRO A 73 -12.34 -6.44 -14.22
N ILE A 74 -12.62 -5.30 -13.57
CA ILE A 74 -13.26 -5.29 -12.25
C ILE A 74 -14.74 -5.62 -12.50
N GLU A 75 -15.18 -6.83 -12.15
CA GLU A 75 -16.61 -7.13 -12.04
C GLU A 75 -17.17 -6.31 -10.86
N ILE A 76 -18.06 -5.37 -11.20
CA ILE A 76 -18.78 -4.46 -10.29
C ILE A 76 -20.07 -5.09 -9.79
#